data_AF-A0A2D6APZ9-F1
#
_entry.id   AF-A0A2D6APZ9-F1
#
_cell.length_a   1.000
_cell.length_b   1.000
_cell.length_c   1.000
_cell.angle_alpha   90.00
_cell.angle_beta   90.00
_cell.angle_gamma   90.00
#
_symmetry.space_group_name_H-M   'P 1'
#
loop_
_entity.id
_entity.type
_entity.pdbx_description
1 polymer ?
#
loop_
_entity_poly.entity_id
_entity_poly.type
_entity_poly.pdbx_seq_one_letter_code
_entity_poly.pdbx_strand_id
1 'polypeptide(L)'
;MTLITLKIELPPQDINDILCTAIEGGINYWCDQYEVLNDDNQKVDYAWEVIGFSDKAQLVFFENESDADTAPTMTRISFLIGLQKWLDSKEWIWPFSIDTGDIDAGDADCIVQYALFGELKYC
;
A
#
# COMPACT_ATOMS: atom_id res chain seq x y z
N MET A 1 -17.34 -18.23 17.64
CA MET A 1 -16.02 -17.92 17.07
C MET A 1 -15.34 -16.94 18.01
N THR A 2 -14.13 -17.25 18.47
CA THR A 2 -13.35 -16.34 19.34
C THR A 2 -12.25 -15.74 18.50
N LEU A 3 -12.19 -14.41 18.41
CA LEU A 3 -11.17 -13.68 17.68
C LEU A 3 -10.09 -13.22 18.65
N ILE A 4 -8.82 -13.38 18.26
CA ILE A 4 -7.67 -12.79 18.94
C ILE A 4 -7.19 -11.64 18.06
N THR A 5 -7.08 -10.43 18.61
CA THR A 5 -6.57 -9.25 17.90
C THR A 5 -5.16 -8.96 18.36
N LEU A 6 -4.24 -8.85 17.41
CA LEU A 6 -2.88 -8.36 17.65
C LEU A 6 -2.80 -6.88 17.26
N LYS A 7 -2.08 -6.10 18.08
CA LYS A 7 -1.73 -4.73 17.74
C LYS A 7 -0.28 -4.72 17.28
N ILE A 8 -0.05 -4.28 16.05
CA ILE A 8 1.27 -4.14 15.46
C ILE A 8 1.59 -2.65 15.41
N GLU A 9 2.82 -2.28 15.77
CA GLU A 9 3.33 -0.94 15.49
C GLU A 9 3.84 -0.90 14.06
N LEU A 10 3.36 0.06 13.28
CA LEU A 10 3.77 0.27 11.90
C LEU A 10 4.34 1.69 11.76
N PRO A 11 5.66 1.85 11.88
CA PRO A 11 6.36 3.09 11.58
C PRO A 11 6.05 3.59 10.15
N PRO A 12 6.12 4.90 9.90
CA PRO A 12 6.04 5.45 8.54
C PRO A 12 7.05 4.82 7.57
N GLN A 13 8.26 4.48 8.05
CA GLN A 13 9.29 3.85 7.23
C GLN A 13 8.82 2.51 6.66
N ASP A 14 8.18 1.68 7.46
CA ASP A 14 7.69 0.37 7.00
C ASP A 14 6.62 0.51 5.91
N ILE A 15 5.76 1.54 6.00
CA ILE A 15 4.80 1.88 4.95
C ILE A 15 5.56 2.27 3.67
N ASN A 16 6.59 3.10 3.80
CA ASN A 16 7.38 3.60 2.68
C ASN A 16 8.16 2.48 1.99
N ASP A 17 8.74 1.55 2.75
CA ASP A 17 9.50 0.42 2.23
C ASP A 17 8.58 -0.50 1.41
N ILE A 18 7.38 -0.81 1.91
CA ILE A 18 6.38 -1.61 1.18
C ILE A 18 5.96 -0.90 -0.13
N LEU A 19 5.67 0.40 -0.06
CA LEU A 19 5.28 1.17 -1.24
C LEU A 19 6.42 1.32 -2.26
N CYS A 20 7.66 1.45 -1.79
CA CYS A 20 8.85 1.45 -2.63
C CYS A 20 8.97 0.13 -3.39
N THR A 21 8.92 -1.00 -2.69
CA THR A 21 8.97 -2.34 -3.30
C THR A 21 7.84 -2.54 -4.31
N ALA A 22 6.62 -2.08 -4.02
CA ALA A 22 5.52 -2.11 -4.96
C ALA A 22 5.79 -1.25 -6.20
N ILE A 23 6.12 0.04 -6.02
CA ILE A 23 6.25 1.00 -7.13
C ILE A 23 7.45 0.69 -8.03
N GLU A 24 8.59 0.29 -7.45
CA GLU A 24 9.80 0.01 -8.22
C GLU A 24 9.76 -1.37 -8.91
N GLY A 25 8.97 -2.32 -8.41
CA GLY A 25 9.02 -3.71 -8.87
C GLY A 25 7.70 -4.48 -8.92
N GLY A 26 6.83 -4.27 -7.93
CA GLY A 26 5.60 -5.05 -7.77
C GLY A 26 4.46 -4.71 -8.74
N ILE A 27 4.23 -3.42 -9.03
CA ILE A 27 3.01 -2.97 -9.73
C ILE A 27 3.27 -2.45 -11.15
N ASN A 28 4.54 -2.37 -11.56
CA ASN A 28 4.95 -1.78 -12.84
C ASN A 28 4.41 -2.51 -14.09
N TYR A 29 3.82 -3.71 -13.92
CA TYR A 29 3.21 -4.47 -15.00
C TYR A 29 1.75 -4.09 -15.27
N TRP A 30 1.08 -3.38 -14.34
CA TRP A 30 -0.31 -2.93 -14.49
C TRP A 30 -0.54 -1.45 -14.13
N CYS A 31 0.40 -0.82 -13.44
CA CYS A 31 0.36 0.61 -13.13
C CYS A 31 1.53 1.32 -13.83
N ASP A 32 1.20 2.25 -14.73
CA ASP A 32 2.18 2.98 -15.53
C ASP A 32 2.61 4.30 -14.85
N GLN A 33 1.72 4.90 -14.08
CA GLN A 33 1.94 6.21 -13.45
C GLN A 33 1.18 6.32 -12.14
N TYR A 34 1.68 7.16 -11.23
CA TYR A 34 0.97 7.59 -10.04
C TYR A 34 1.15 9.10 -9.80
N GLU A 35 0.20 9.72 -9.11
CA GLU A 35 0.23 11.13 -8.76
C GLU A 35 -0.18 11.36 -7.30
N VAL A 36 0.31 12.45 -6.69
CA VAL A 36 -0.07 12.85 -5.34
C VAL A 36 -1.25 13.82 -5.40
N LEU A 37 -2.31 13.54 -4.65
CA LEU A 37 -3.42 14.45 -4.40
C LEU A 37 -3.48 14.89 -2.94
N ASN A 38 -4.04 16.09 -2.72
CA ASN A 38 -4.21 16.68 -1.39
C ASN A 38 -2.90 16.78 -0.60
N ASP A 39 -1.80 17.10 -1.29
CA ASP A 39 -0.50 17.35 -0.68
C ASP A 39 -0.63 18.44 0.39
N ASP A 40 -0.38 18.07 1.64
CA ASP A 40 -0.34 18.98 2.78
C ASP A 40 1.03 19.67 2.94
N ASN A 41 1.79 19.76 1.84
CA ASN A 41 3.17 20.24 1.75
C ASN A 41 4.12 19.48 2.68
N GLN A 42 3.91 18.16 2.83
CA GLN A 42 4.87 17.33 3.56
C GLN A 42 6.18 17.30 2.80
N LYS A 43 7.28 17.50 3.52
CA LYS A 43 8.62 17.33 2.94
C LYS A 43 8.95 15.86 2.95
N VAL A 44 8.73 15.22 1.82
CA VAL A 44 9.09 13.83 1.54
C VAL A 44 10.18 13.79 0.46
N ASP A 45 11.01 12.76 0.50
CA ASP A 45 12.05 12.54 -0.50
C ASP A 45 11.45 11.86 -1.74
N TYR A 46 10.42 11.04 -1.54
CA TYR A 46 9.68 10.39 -2.62
C TYR A 46 8.17 10.58 -2.48
N ALA A 47 7.50 10.74 -3.63
CA ALA A 47 6.07 11.05 -3.69
C ALA A 47 5.19 10.03 -2.94
N TRP A 48 5.56 8.75 -2.89
CA TRP A 48 4.78 7.73 -2.20
C TRP A 48 4.85 7.80 -0.67
N GLU A 49 5.88 8.44 -0.12
CA GLU A 49 6.08 8.53 1.33
C GLU A 49 5.00 9.37 2.02
N VAL A 50 4.23 10.14 1.25
CA VAL A 50 3.08 10.91 1.77
C VAL A 50 2.07 10.00 2.48
N ILE A 51 1.95 8.73 2.09
CA ILE A 51 1.06 7.77 2.74
C ILE A 51 1.56 7.39 4.15
N GLY A 52 2.88 7.35 4.34
CA GLY A 52 3.49 7.08 5.65
C GLY A 52 3.36 8.27 6.61
N PHE A 53 3.43 9.50 6.09
CA PHE A 53 3.57 10.73 6.89
C PHE A 53 2.31 11.61 6.98
N SER A 54 1.35 11.46 6.07
CA SER A 54 0.14 12.29 6.00
C SER A 54 -1.12 11.46 6.14
N ASP A 55 -2.07 11.96 6.94
CA ASP A 55 -3.42 11.38 7.02
C ASP A 55 -4.38 12.01 5.98
N LYS A 56 -3.90 12.96 5.17
CA LYS A 56 -4.71 13.70 4.19
C LYS A 56 -4.30 13.45 2.74
N ALA A 57 -3.00 13.27 2.50
CA ALA A 57 -2.46 13.04 1.19
C ALA A 57 -2.93 11.69 0.64
N GLN A 58 -2.97 11.61 -0.68
CA GLN A 58 -3.46 10.46 -1.43
C GLN A 58 -2.53 10.17 -2.60
N LEU A 59 -2.45 8.90 -2.99
CA LEU A 59 -1.80 8.48 -4.23
C LEU A 59 -2.87 8.00 -5.20
N VAL A 60 -2.91 8.56 -6.39
CA VAL A 60 -3.77 8.12 -7.49
C VAL A 60 -2.93 7.27 -8.43
N PHE A 61 -3.40 6.08 -8.77
CA PHE A 61 -2.69 5.13 -9.63
C PHE A 61 -3.40 5.06 -10.98
N PHE A 62 -2.64 5.17 -12.05
CA PHE A 62 -3.14 5.15 -13.42
C PHE A 62 -2.68 3.87 -14.11
N GLU A 63 -3.64 3.11 -14.58
CA GLU A 63 -3.44 2.07 -15.60
C GLU A 63 -3.51 2.76 -16.98
N ASN A 64 -2.81 2.26 -18.00
CA ASN A 64 -2.88 2.80 -19.37
C ASN A 64 -4.32 3.14 -19.79
N GLU A 65 -4.54 4.39 -20.23
CA GLU A 65 -5.83 4.95 -20.65
C GLU A 65 -6.89 5.14 -19.54
N SER A 66 -6.54 5.03 -18.25
CA SER A 66 -7.46 5.31 -17.14
C SER A 66 -7.94 6.77 -17.16
N ASP A 67 -9.25 6.98 -17.07
CA ASP A 67 -9.81 8.30 -16.79
C ASP A 67 -9.46 8.71 -15.36
N ALA A 68 -8.99 9.95 -15.19
CA ALA A 68 -8.63 10.52 -13.89
C ALA A 68 -9.79 10.47 -12.89
N ASP A 69 -11.04 10.55 -13.35
CA ASP A 69 -12.23 10.47 -12.49
C ASP A 69 -12.49 9.04 -11.97
N THR A 70 -11.86 8.03 -12.55
CA THR A 70 -12.03 6.61 -12.20
C THR A 70 -10.76 5.95 -11.68
N ALA A 71 -9.66 6.69 -11.66
CA ALA A 71 -8.36 6.16 -11.27
C ALA A 71 -8.36 5.74 -9.79
N PRO A 72 -7.93 4.51 -9.47
CA PRO A 72 -7.91 4.02 -8.10
C PRO A 72 -7.02 4.88 -7.22
N THR A 73 -7.51 5.20 -6.01
CA THR A 73 -6.85 6.13 -5.10
C THR A 73 -6.56 5.46 -3.76
N MET A 74 -5.33 5.63 -3.28
CA MET A 74 -4.85 5.15 -1.99
C MET A 74 -4.78 6.28 -0.97
N THR A 75 -5.26 5.99 0.23
CA THR A 75 -5.05 6.77 1.46
C THR A 75 -4.25 5.91 2.44
N ARG A 76 -3.74 6.50 3.51
CA ARG A 76 -3.17 5.72 4.62
C ARG A 76 -4.14 4.69 5.20
N ILE A 77 -5.43 5.04 5.29
CA ILE A 77 -6.46 4.13 5.79
C ILE A 77 -6.65 2.93 4.85
N SER A 78 -6.75 3.17 3.54
CA SER A 78 -6.94 2.08 2.58
C SER A 78 -5.69 1.21 2.46
N PHE A 79 -4.48 1.79 2.59
CA PHE A 79 -3.23 1.03 2.72
C PHE A 79 -3.28 0.07 3.92
N LEU A 80 -3.65 0.56 5.11
CA LEU A 80 -3.74 -0.27 6.32
C LEU A 80 -4.78 -1.40 6.17
N ILE A 81 -5.90 -1.13 5.49
CA ILE A 81 -6.89 -2.16 5.17
C ILE A 81 -6.29 -3.20 4.21
N GLY A 82 -5.55 -2.77 3.19
CA GLY A 82 -4.87 -3.67 2.24
C GLY A 82 -3.84 -4.56 2.93
N LEU A 83 -3.01 -3.97 3.78
CA LEU A 83 -2.03 -4.68 4.59
C LEU A 83 -2.70 -5.69 5.53
N GLN A 84 -3.78 -5.31 6.22
CA GLN A 84 -4.53 -6.23 7.07
C GLN A 84 -5.09 -7.41 6.26
N LYS A 85 -5.63 -7.17 5.06
CA LYS A 85 -6.12 -8.25 4.19
C LYS A 85 -5.00 -9.20 3.77
N TRP A 86 -3.84 -8.66 3.40
CA TRP A 86 -2.68 -9.47 3.06
C TRP A 86 -2.23 -10.30 4.27
N LEU A 87 -2.13 -9.71 5.47
CA LEU A 87 -1.81 -10.43 6.71
C LEU A 87 -2.82 -11.54 6.99
N ASP A 88 -4.12 -11.26 6.89
CA ASP A 88 -5.19 -12.24 7.10
C ASP A 88 -5.14 -13.38 6.08
N SER A 89 -4.56 -13.16 4.90
CA SER A 89 -4.35 -14.19 3.89
C SER A 89 -3.17 -15.12 4.21
N LYS A 90 -2.25 -14.71 5.09
CA LYS A 90 -1.08 -15.52 5.46
C LYS A 90 -1.45 -16.50 6.56
N GLU A 91 -1.10 -17.78 6.34
CA GLU A 91 -1.29 -18.83 7.33
C GLU A 91 -0.34 -18.71 8.54
N TRP A 92 0.73 -17.90 8.43
CA TRP A 92 1.80 -17.76 9.43
C TRP A 92 2.25 -16.30 9.56
N ILE A 93 1.62 -15.52 10.43
CA ILE A 93 2.13 -14.19 10.81
C ILE A 93 3.06 -14.38 12.01
N TRP A 94 4.31 -13.94 11.90
CA TRP A 94 5.21 -13.86 13.06
C TRP A 94 4.73 -12.75 14.00
N PRO A 95 4.53 -13.00 15.31
CA PRO A 95 3.43 -12.38 16.04
C PRO A 95 3.66 -10.95 16.54
N PHE A 96 4.79 -10.31 16.18
CA PHE A 96 5.26 -9.13 16.92
C PHE A 96 5.78 -7.97 16.07
N SER A 97 6.06 -8.17 14.79
CA SER A 97 6.46 -7.10 13.86
C SER A 97 6.27 -7.56 12.42
N ILE A 98 6.00 -6.61 11.53
CA ILE A 98 6.16 -6.83 10.10
C ILE A 98 7.65 -6.59 9.81
N ASP A 99 8.35 -7.62 9.33
CA ASP A 99 9.67 -7.41 8.74
C ASP A 99 9.45 -7.03 7.27
N THR A 100 9.56 -5.73 6.95
CA THR A 100 9.39 -5.26 5.58
C THR A 100 10.46 -5.79 4.64
N GLY A 101 11.60 -6.27 5.15
CA GLY A 101 12.63 -6.96 4.38
C GLY A 101 12.20 -8.34 3.85
N ASP A 102 11.16 -8.94 4.44
CA ASP A 102 10.56 -10.20 4.00
C ASP A 102 9.36 -9.99 3.05
N ILE A 103 8.97 -8.74 2.77
CA ILE A 103 7.93 -8.40 1.79
C ILE A 103 8.57 -8.23 0.42
N ASP A 104 8.39 -9.21 -0.46
CA ASP A 104 8.87 -9.14 -1.84
C ASP A 104 7.94 -8.33 -2.76
N ALA A 105 8.32 -8.20 -4.03
CA ALA A 105 7.55 -7.46 -5.03
C ALA A 105 6.13 -8.01 -5.23
N GLY A 106 5.93 -9.34 -5.15
CA GLY A 106 4.61 -9.95 -5.30
C GLY A 106 3.73 -9.76 -4.07
N ASP A 107 4.33 -9.78 -2.88
CA ASP A 107 3.64 -9.44 -1.65
C ASP A 107 3.22 -7.97 -1.60
N ALA A 108 4.13 -7.06 -1.99
CA ALA A 108 3.84 -5.64 -2.07
C ALA A 108 2.76 -5.32 -3.11
N ASP A 109 2.76 -6.01 -4.26
CA ASP A 109 1.68 -5.94 -5.26
C ASP A 109 0.33 -6.33 -4.66
N CYS A 110 0.25 -7.47 -3.96
CA CYS A 110 -0.99 -7.91 -3.31
C CYS A 110 -1.51 -6.87 -2.31
N ILE A 111 -0.63 -6.29 -1.49
CA ILE A 111 -1.00 -5.25 -0.51
C ILE A 111 -1.59 -4.02 -1.22
N VAL A 112 -0.95 -3.54 -2.28
CA VAL A 112 -1.43 -2.40 -3.06
C VAL A 112 -2.77 -2.71 -3.73
N GLN A 113 -2.92 -3.88 -4.35
CA GLN A 113 -4.19 -4.29 -4.96
C GLN A 113 -5.33 -4.38 -3.94
N TYR A 114 -5.08 -4.95 -2.76
CA TYR A 114 -6.08 -4.94 -1.70
C TYR A 114 -6.40 -3.53 -1.19
N ALA A 115 -5.42 -2.63 -1.16
CA ALA A 115 -5.63 -1.25 -0.76
C ALA A 115 -6.43 -0.43 -1.78
N LEU A 116 -6.28 -0.71 -3.08
CA LEU A 116 -6.95 0.01 -4.16
C LEU A 116 -8.31 -0.59 -4.54
N PHE A 117 -8.38 -1.92 -4.62
CA PHE A 117 -9.52 -2.63 -5.20
C PHE A 117 -10.26 -3.49 -4.18
N GLY A 118 -9.64 -3.78 -3.03
CA GLY A 118 -10.19 -4.70 -2.04
C GLY A 118 -10.10 -6.17 -2.43
N GLU A 119 -9.57 -6.49 -3.61
CA GLU A 119 -9.36 -7.84 -4.12
C GLU A 119 -8.13 -7.88 -5.05
N LEU A 120 -7.66 -9.09 -5.38
CA LEU A 120 -6.62 -9.27 -6.38
C LEU A 120 -7.27 -9.20 -7.77
N LYS A 121 -6.82 -8.24 -8.58
CA LYS A 121 -7.31 -7.96 -9.93
C LYS A 121 -6.28 -8.36 -11.00
N TYR A 122 -5.00 -8.21 -10.68
CA TYR A 122 -3.85 -8.45 -11.54
C TYR A 122 -3.00 -9.60 -10.97
N CYS A 123 -2.67 -10.60 -11.79
CA CYS A 123 -1.95 -11.80 -11.39
C CYS A 123 -1.18 -12.46 -12.54
#